data_AF-A0A4Q6EWV0-F1
#
_entry.id   AF-A0A4Q6EWV0-F1
#
_cell.length_a   1.000
_cell.length_b   1.000
_cell.length_c   1.000
_cell.angle_alpha   90.00
_cell.angle_beta   90.00
_cell.angle_gamma   90.00
#
_symmetry.space_group_name_H-M   'P 1'
#
loop_
_entity.id
_entity.type
_entity.pdbx_description
1 polymer ?
#
loop_
_entity_poly.entity_id
_entity_poly.type
_entity_poly.pdbx_seq_one_letter_code
_entity_poly.pdbx_strand_id
1 'polypeptide(L)' 'MTTDLPATAKEEMLKGIPLGRMGTGKEIAEAVLWLSSPQSSYVTGQVLAVNGGMYV' A
#
# COMPACT_ATOMS: atom_id res chain seq x y z
N MET A 1 2.31 15.41 5.46
CA MET A 1 3.16 14.85 4.37
C MET A 1 2.39 14.68 3.07
N THR A 2 1.14 14.20 3.05
CA THR A 2 0.32 14.14 1.81
C THR A 2 -0.66 15.30 1.64
N THR A 3 -0.80 16.15 2.66
CA THR A 3 -1.70 17.30 2.67
C THR A 3 -1.31 18.38 1.67
N ASP A 4 -0.03 18.43 1.29
CA ASP A 4 0.54 19.46 0.42
C ASP A 4 0.56 19.04 -1.06
N LEU A 5 0.00 17.86 -1.39
CA LEU A 5 -0.08 17.39 -2.76
C LEU A 5 -1.13 18.19 -3.55
N PRO A 6 -0.80 18.67 -4.76
CA PRO A 6 -1.78 19.27 -5.67
C PRO A 6 -2.94 18.30 -5.92
N ALA A 7 -4.17 18.83 -5.97
CA ALA A 7 -5.38 18.00 -6.18
C ALA A 7 -5.29 17.16 -7.47
N THR A 8 -4.74 17.74 -8.54
CA THR A 8 -4.50 17.06 -9.82
C THR A 8 -3.58 15.85 -9.69
N ALA A 9 -2.52 15.94 -8.89
CA ALA A 9 -1.63 14.80 -8.64
C ALA A 9 -2.35 13.67 -7.89
N LYS A 10 -3.22 14.02 -6.94
CA LYS A 10 -4.01 13.04 -6.18
C LYS A 10 -5.04 12.32 -7.06
N GLU A 11 -5.69 13.05 -7.96
CA GLU A 11 -6.65 12.48 -8.92
C GLU A 11 -5.99 11.56 -9.93
N GLU A 12 -4.83 11.93 -10.48
CA GLU A 12 -4.07 11.08 -11.40
C GLU A 12 -3.60 9.78 -10.71
N MET A 13 -3.14 9.86 -9.46
CA MET A 13 -2.79 8.66 -8.69
C MET A 13 -3.99 7.71 -8.52
N LEU A 14 -5.19 8.25 -8.23
CA LEU A 14 -6.39 7.42 -8.03
C LEU A 14 -6.80 6.64 -9.29
N LYS A 15 -6.58 7.19 -10.49
CA LYS A 15 -6.84 6.48 -11.75
C LYS A 15 -6.00 5.21 -11.90
N GLY A 16 -4.80 5.22 -11.32
CA GLY A 16 -3.89 4.08 -11.32
C GLY A 16 -4.17 3.05 -10.24
N ILE A 17 -5.08 3.30 -9.28
CA ILE A 17 -5.36 2.38 -8.17
C ILE A 17 -6.67 1.62 -8.46
N PRO A 18 -6.64 0.31 -8.76
CA PRO A 18 -7.85 -0.49 -8.97
C PRO A 18 -8.86 -0.45 -7.82
N LEU A 19 -8.40 -0.34 -6.56
CA LEU A 19 -9.30 -0.19 -5.41
C LEU A 19 -9.99 1.19 -5.32
N GLY A 20 -9.67 2.13 -6.22
CA GLY A 20 -10.33 3.43 -6.33
C GLY A 20 -10.13 4.38 -5.16
N ARG A 21 -9.18 4.08 -4.25
CA ARG A 21 -8.90 4.90 -3.07
C ARG A 21 -7.44 4.85 -2.66
N MET A 22 -7.02 5.88 -1.93
CA MET A 22 -5.74 5.85 -1.24
C MET A 22 -5.75 4.82 -0.11
N GLY A 23 -4.63 4.14 0.06
CA GLY A 23 -4.37 3.32 1.25
C GLY A 23 -4.17 4.19 2.49
N THR A 24 -4.40 3.60 3.64
CA THR A 24 -4.16 4.22 4.95
C THR A 24 -2.85 3.71 5.55
N GLY A 25 -2.24 4.48 6.44
CA GLY A 25 -1.05 4.02 7.18
C GLY A 25 -1.30 2.75 7.99
N LYS A 26 -2.54 2.54 8.46
CA LYS A 26 -2.93 1.31 9.16
C LYS A 26 -2.83 0.10 8.26
N GLU A 27 -3.32 0.17 7.02
CA GLU A 27 -3.25 -0.95 6.08
C GLU A 27 -1.81 -1.37 5.76
N ILE A 28 -0.89 -0.41 5.69
CA ILE A 28 0.55 -0.71 5.58
C ILE A 28 1.06 -1.41 6.84
N ALA A 29 0.70 -0.90 8.03
CA ALA A 29 1.15 -1.46 9.29
C ALA A 29 0.67 -2.91 9.50
N GLU A 30 -0.57 -3.23 9.13
CA GLU A 30 -1.09 -4.60 9.23
C GLU A 30 -0.32 -5.58 8.33
N ALA A 31 0.06 -5.17 7.12
CA ALA A 31 0.88 -6.00 6.23
C ALA A 31 2.28 -6.25 6.81
N VAL A 32 2.91 -5.21 7.38
CA VAL A 32 4.19 -5.33 8.08
C VAL A 32 4.08 -6.22 9.31
N LEU A 33 2.99 -6.09 10.07
CA LEU A 33 2.71 -6.91 11.25
C LEU A 33 2.59 -8.38 10.87
N TRP A 34 1.85 -8.70 9.80
CA TRP A 34 1.77 -10.08 9.30
C TRP A 34 3.14 -10.61 8.89
N LEU A 35 3.92 -9.86 8.12
CA LEU A 35 5.28 -10.25 7.71
C LEU A 35 6.21 -10.50 8.90
N SER A 36 6.01 -9.78 10.01
CA SER A 36 6.82 -9.91 11.23
C SER A 36 6.27 -10.96 12.22
N SER A 37 5.12 -11.53 11.93
CA SER A 37 4.42 -12.43 12.85
C SER A 37 4.91 -13.89 12.72
N PRO A 38 4.61 -14.76 13.70
CA PRO A 38 4.85 -16.20 13.56
C PRO A 38 4.11 -16.85 12.37
N GLN A 39 3.06 -16.21 11.83
CA GLN A 39 2.26 -16.75 10.73
C GLN A 39 3.01 -16.72 9.40
N SER A 40 4.05 -15.90 9.27
CA SER A 40 4.87 -15.76 8.07
C SER A 40 6.23 -16.49 8.20
N SER A 41 6.36 -17.45 9.11
CA SER A 41 7.66 -18.05 9.50
C SER A 41 8.46 -18.72 8.37
N TYR A 42 7.85 -18.94 7.21
CA TYR A 42 8.50 -19.52 6.02
C TYR A 42 8.54 -18.57 4.83
N VAL A 43 8.25 -17.28 5.05
CA VAL A 43 8.28 -16.23 4.03
C VAL A 43 9.53 -15.37 4.25
N THR A 44 10.46 -15.39 3.30
CA THR A 44 11.69 -14.58 3.36
C THR A 44 12.12 -14.13 1.96
N GLY A 45 12.87 -13.03 1.89
CA GLY A 45 13.39 -12.45 0.65
C GLY A 45 12.33 -11.87 -0.29
N GLN A 46 11.09 -11.70 0.18
CA GLN A 46 9.98 -11.20 -0.63
C GLN A 46 9.79 -9.69 -0.49
N VAL A 47 9.36 -9.05 -1.57
CA VAL A 47 8.88 -7.67 -1.57
C VAL A 47 7.37 -7.70 -1.73
N LEU A 48 6.63 -7.27 -0.71
CA LEU A 48 5.17 -7.22 -0.73
C LEU A 48 4.72 -5.81 -1.14
N ALA A 49 4.09 -5.70 -2.31
CA ALA A 49 3.51 -4.44 -2.77
C ALA A 49 2.14 -4.18 -2.10
N VAL A 50 2.09 -3.25 -1.15
CA VAL A 50 0.85 -2.82 -0.48
C VAL A 50 0.36 -1.51 -1.12
N ASN A 51 -0.20 -1.62 -2.33
CA ASN A 51 -0.45 -0.46 -3.19
C ASN A 51 -1.86 -0.39 -3.79
N GLY A 52 -2.80 -1.23 -3.33
CA GLY A 52 -4.17 -1.26 -3.86
C GLY A 52 -4.27 -1.64 -5.34
N GLY A 53 -3.25 -2.28 -5.90
CA GLY A 53 -3.22 -2.80 -7.27
C GLY A 53 -2.56 -1.88 -8.31
N MET A 54 -1.79 -0.85 -7.90
CA MET A 54 -1.17 0.10 -8.85
C MET A 54 -0.23 -0.52 -9.89
N TYR A 55 0.28 -1.73 -9.64
CA TYR A 55 1.13 -2.47 -10.55
C TYR A 55 0.64 -3.91 -10.60
N VAL A 56 0.49 -4.45 -11.81
CA VAL A 56 0.26 -5.87 -12.11
C VAL A 56 1.47 -6.41 -12.85
#